data_AF-A0A5C4N4M2-F1
#
_entry.id   AF-A0A5C4N4M2-F1
#
_cell.length_a   1.000
_cell.length_b   1.000
_cell.length_c   1.000
_cell.angle_alpha   90.00
_cell.angle_beta   90.00
_cell.angle_gamma   90.00
#
_symmetry.space_group_name_H-M   'P 1'
#
loop_
_entity.id
_entity.type
_entity.pdbx_description
1 polymer ?
#
loop_
_entity_poly.entity_id
_entity_poly.type
_entity_poly.pdbx_seq_one_letter_code
_entity_poly.pdbx_strand_id
1 'polypeptide(L)'
;MDALFAEMMATLRDAQQAVEQELEQILLNQSSSSARLAHLQMSVGEFLLQARSLLEMMADSDAEAEAMNMVEELMDLFSDTDTRIAAMVKAAPNLGM
;
A
#
# COMPACT_ATOMS: atom_id res chain seq x y z
N MET A 1 6.19 -8.70 -22.09
CA MET A 1 5.65 -8.63 -20.72
C MET A 1 4.80 -9.86 -20.40
N ASP A 2 5.14 -10.62 -19.35
CA ASP A 2 4.39 -11.81 -18.89
C ASP A 2 2.98 -11.41 -18.41
N ALA A 3 1.95 -12.13 -18.84
CA ALA A 3 0.56 -11.85 -18.50
C ALA A 3 0.32 -11.93 -16.99
N LEU A 4 1.06 -12.80 -16.28
CA LEU A 4 1.01 -12.92 -14.83
C LEU A 4 1.52 -11.65 -14.14
N PHE A 5 2.66 -11.10 -14.57
CA PHE A 5 3.20 -9.87 -13.99
C PHE A 5 2.28 -8.68 -14.25
N ALA A 6 1.66 -8.61 -15.43
CA ALA A 6 0.68 -7.57 -15.74
C ALA A 6 -0.57 -7.64 -14.84
N GLU A 7 -1.07 -8.84 -14.56
CA GLU A 7 -2.22 -9.06 -13.67
C GLU A 7 -1.89 -8.70 -12.22
N MET A 8 -0.72 -9.10 -11.73
CA MET A 8 -0.27 -8.76 -10.38
C MET A 8 -0.03 -7.25 -10.22
N MET A 9 0.55 -6.60 -11.23
CA MET A 9 0.70 -5.14 -11.28
C MET A 9 -0.63 -4.41 -11.27
N ALA A 10 -1.61 -4.87 -12.05
CA ALA A 10 -2.95 -4.29 -12.05
C ALA A 10 -3.60 -4.42 -10.67
N THR A 11 -3.48 -5.60 -10.04
CA THR A 11 -3.99 -5.83 -8.68
C THR A 11 -3.36 -4.89 -7.66
N LEU A 12 -2.04 -4.68 -7.70
CA LEU A 12 -1.36 -3.75 -6.79
C LEU A 12 -1.77 -2.29 -7.03
N ARG A 13 -2.01 -1.89 -8.28
CA ARG A 13 -2.51 -0.54 -8.61
C ARG A 13 -3.94 -0.32 -8.12
N ASP A 14 -4.81 -1.31 -8.29
CA ASP A 14 -6.18 -1.25 -7.76
C ASP A 14 -6.16 -1.17 -6.23
N ALA A 15 -5.27 -1.94 -5.59
CA ALA A 15 -5.05 -1.88 -4.14
C ALA A 15 -4.55 -0.50 -3.68
N GLN A 16 -3.61 0.11 -4.42
CA GLN A 16 -3.14 1.49 -4.14
C GLN A 16 -4.33 2.47 -4.15
N GLN A 17 -5.16 2.45 -5.20
CA GLN A 17 -6.31 3.35 -5.30
C GLN A 17 -7.32 3.12 -4.17
N ALA A 18 -7.58 1.86 -3.81
CA ALA A 18 -8.48 1.52 -2.70
C ALA A 18 -7.94 2.03 -1.36
N VAL A 19 -6.64 1.89 -1.11
CA VAL A 19 -5.97 2.39 0.11
C VAL A 19 -6.06 3.91 0.18
N GLU A 20 -5.76 4.61 -0.91
CA GLU A 20 -5.84 6.08 -0.97
C GLU A 20 -7.27 6.58 -0.70
N GLN A 21 -8.28 5.95 -1.31
CA GLN A 21 -9.68 6.29 -1.10
C GLN A 21 -10.12 6.03 0.35
N GLU A 22 -9.76 4.88 0.93
CA GLU A 22 -10.11 4.57 2.32
C GLU A 22 -9.41 5.54 3.28
N LEU A 23 -8.15 5.88 3.03
CA LEU A 23 -7.42 6.87 3.83
C LEU A 23 -8.08 8.25 3.77
N GLU A 24 -8.47 8.70 2.58
CA GLU A 24 -9.18 9.97 2.39
C GLU A 24 -10.54 9.95 3.10
N GLN A 25 -11.30 8.86 3.00
CA GLN A 25 -12.57 8.71 3.72
C GLN A 25 -12.39 8.74 5.23
N ILE A 26 -11.34 8.11 5.77
CA ILE A 26 -11.04 8.16 7.21
C ILE A 26 -10.72 9.59 7.65
N LEU A 27 -9.95 10.34 6.85
CA LEU A 27 -9.61 11.74 7.12
C LEU A 27 -10.84 12.66 7.06
N LEU A 28 -11.72 12.47 6.07
CA LEU A 28 -12.93 13.29 5.87
C LEU A 28 -13.99 13.07 6.96
N ASN A 29 -14.19 11.82 7.38
CA ASN A 29 -15.28 11.47 8.28
C ASN A 29 -15.02 11.84 9.76
N GLN A 30 -13.83 12.37 10.11
CA GLN A 30 -13.40 12.84 11.44
C GLN A 30 -13.67 11.88 12.63
N SER A 31 -14.15 10.68 12.35
CA SER A 31 -14.34 9.58 13.27
C SER A 31 -13.14 8.67 13.06
N SER A 32 -12.05 9.05 13.71
CA SER A 32 -10.80 8.29 13.81
C SER A 32 -11.07 6.95 14.52
N SER A 33 -11.74 6.04 13.83
CA SER A 33 -11.85 4.67 14.29
C SER A 33 -10.47 4.05 14.12
N SER A 34 -9.69 4.05 15.19
CA SER A 34 -8.35 3.44 15.23
C SER A 34 -8.37 2.00 14.70
N ALA A 35 -9.51 1.30 14.79
CA ALA A 35 -9.72 0.00 14.17
C ALA A 35 -9.66 0.06 12.63
N ARG A 36 -10.30 1.04 11.98
CA ARG A 36 -10.20 1.20 10.51
C ARG A 36 -8.78 1.54 10.06
N LEU A 37 -8.10 2.43 10.78
CA LEU A 37 -6.70 2.73 10.49
C LEU A 37 -5.79 1.51 10.69
N ALA A 38 -6.00 0.73 11.75
CA ALA A 38 -5.24 -0.50 11.98
C ALA A 38 -5.51 -1.55 10.89
N HIS A 39 -6.76 -1.73 10.46
CA HIS A 39 -7.09 -2.61 9.34
C HIS A 39 -6.45 -2.14 8.04
N LEU A 40 -6.53 -0.85 7.73
CA LEU A 40 -5.88 -0.29 6.55
C LEU A 40 -4.36 -0.49 6.60
N GLN A 41 -3.75 -0.30 7.77
CA GLN A 41 -2.32 -0.54 7.99
C GLN A 41 -1.93 -2.00 7.71
N MET A 42 -2.72 -2.95 8.21
CA MET A 42 -2.50 -4.38 7.94
C MET A 42 -2.57 -4.68 6.44
N SER A 43 -3.58 -4.15 5.75
CA SER A 43 -3.73 -4.35 4.29
C SER A 43 -2.57 -3.74 3.51
N VAL A 44 -2.11 -2.54 3.87
CA VAL A 44 -0.91 -1.93 3.26
C VAL A 44 0.33 -2.81 3.47
N GLY A 45 0.50 -3.38 4.67
CA GLY A 45 1.56 -4.34 4.95
C GLY A 45 1.50 -5.61 4.07
N GLU A 46 0.30 -6.14 3.82
CA GLU A 46 0.11 -7.28 2.92
C GLU A 46 0.47 -6.91 1.47
N PHE A 47 0.07 -5.73 0.99
CA PHE A 47 0.43 -5.27 -0.37
C PHE A 47 1.93 -5.03 -0.53
N LEU A 48 2.63 -4.54 0.50
CA LEU A 48 4.10 -4.43 0.50
C LEU A 48 4.76 -5.80 0.31
N LEU A 49 4.28 -6.83 1.00
CA LEU A 49 4.81 -8.18 0.86
C LEU A 49 4.53 -8.75 -0.54
N GLN A 50 3.35 -8.48 -1.10
CA GLN A 50 3.01 -8.89 -2.47
C GLN A 50 3.87 -8.18 -3.52
N ALA A 51 4.07 -6.87 -3.40
CA ALA A 51 4.91 -6.09 -4.30
C ALA A 51 6.38 -6.54 -4.23
N ARG A 52 6.88 -6.84 -3.03
CA ARG A 52 8.23 -7.41 -2.87
C ARG A 52 8.36 -8.77 -3.53
N SER A 53 7.39 -9.67 -3.32
CA SER A 53 7.38 -10.98 -3.97
C SER A 53 7.35 -10.87 -5.49
N LEU A 54 6.56 -9.93 -6.02
CA LEU A 54 6.54 -9.62 -7.45
C LEU A 54 7.90 -9.14 -7.97
N LEU A 55 8.54 -8.21 -7.25
CA LEU A 55 9.87 -7.72 -7.63
C LEU A 55 10.91 -8.84 -7.63
N GLU A 56 10.90 -9.72 -6.63
CA GLU A 56 11.79 -10.89 -6.54
C GLU A 56 11.56 -11.84 -7.72
N MET A 57 10.30 -12.17 -8.05
CA MET A 57 9.99 -13.00 -9.22
C MET A 57 10.41 -12.35 -10.56
N MET A 58 10.28 -11.03 -10.67
CA MET A 58 10.67 -10.27 -11.86
C MET A 58 12.18 -10.21 -12.03
N ALA A 59 12.93 -10.05 -10.94
CA ALA A 59 14.38 -10.11 -10.93
C ALA A 59 14.89 -11.50 -11.34
N ASP A 60 14.25 -12.57 -10.87
CA ASP A 60 14.58 -13.95 -11.25
C ASP A 60 14.26 -14.28 -12.71
N SER A 61 13.33 -13.54 -13.33
CA SER A 61 12.80 -13.81 -14.68
C SER A 61 13.37 -12.88 -15.76
N ASP A 62 14.38 -12.07 -15.46
CA ASP A 62 14.96 -11.05 -16.37
C ASP A 62 13.88 -10.12 -16.95
N ALA A 63 12.98 -9.64 -16.08
CA ALA A 63 11.93 -8.71 -16.47
C ALA A 63 12.48 -7.35 -16.90
N GLU A 64 11.70 -6.61 -17.68
CA GLU A 64 12.07 -5.28 -18.15
C GLU A 64 12.28 -4.31 -16.98
N ALA A 65 13.38 -3.55 -17.01
CA ALA A 65 13.74 -2.59 -15.94
C ALA A 65 12.64 -1.54 -15.67
N GLU A 66 11.88 -1.15 -16.69
CA GLU A 66 10.73 -0.25 -16.54
C GLU A 66 9.65 -0.87 -15.65
N ALA A 67 9.35 -2.15 -15.84
CA ALA A 67 8.35 -2.85 -15.05
C ALA A 67 8.84 -3.04 -13.60
N MET A 68 10.12 -3.33 -13.40
CA MET A 68 10.72 -3.40 -12.06
C MET A 68 10.66 -2.05 -11.33
N ASN A 69 11.03 -0.96 -11.99
CA ASN A 69 10.92 0.39 -11.43
C ASN A 69 9.48 0.72 -11.01
N MET A 70 8.48 0.31 -11.80
CA MET A 70 7.08 0.54 -11.44
C MET A 70 6.65 -0.23 -10.17
N VAL A 71 7.19 -1.42 -9.93
CA VAL A 71 6.95 -2.17 -8.69
C VAL A 71 7.64 -1.49 -7.51
N GLU A 72 8.86 -1.01 -7.70
CA GLU A 72 9.60 -0.25 -6.68
C GLU A 72 8.86 1.03 -6.29
N GLU A 73 8.33 1.79 -7.26
CA GLU A 73 7.50 2.97 -7.01
C GLU A 73 6.24 2.63 -6.18
N LEU A 74 5.59 1.50 -6.47
CA LEU A 74 4.44 1.03 -5.69
C LEU A 74 4.85 0.66 -4.26
N MET A 75 5.99 0.01 -4.08
CA MET A 75 6.53 -0.31 -2.76
C MET A 75 6.80 0.95 -1.94
N ASP A 76 7.42 1.97 -2.53
CA ASP A 76 7.68 3.25 -1.87
C ASP A 76 6.36 3.92 -1.45
N LEU A 77 5.36 3.95 -2.35
CA LEU A 77 4.03 4.50 -2.05
C LEU A 77 3.34 3.79 -0.89
N PHE A 78 3.38 2.46 -0.86
CA PHE A 78 2.81 1.70 0.26
C PHE A 78 3.60 1.91 1.55
N SER A 79 4.93 2.03 1.49
CA SER A 79 5.77 2.28 2.68
C SER A 79 5.52 3.67 3.28
N ASP A 80 5.40 4.69 2.43
CA ASP A 80 5.02 6.04 2.83
C ASP A 80 3.61 6.06 3.45
N THR A 81 2.69 5.31 2.86
CA THR A 81 1.31 5.20 3.36
C THR A 81 1.25 4.50 4.72
N ASP A 82 1.98 3.40 4.91
CA ASP A 82 2.11 2.73 6.22
C ASP A 82 2.66 3.70 7.28
N THR A 83 3.72 4.44 6.94
CA THR A 83 4.32 5.45 7.82
C THR A 83 3.32 6.53 8.22
N ARG A 84 2.53 7.03 7.26
CA ARG A 84 1.47 8.02 7.50
C ARG A 84 0.37 7.47 8.41
N ILE A 85 -0.12 6.26 8.14
CA ILE A 85 -1.15 5.61 8.96
C ILE A 85 -0.63 5.39 10.38
N ALA A 86 0.60 4.89 10.54
CA ALA A 86 1.23 4.69 11.84
C ALA A 86 1.33 6.00 12.65
N ALA A 87 1.67 7.12 11.99
CA ALA A 87 1.69 8.44 12.62
C ALA A 87 0.29 8.88 13.07
N MET A 88 -0.74 8.65 12.24
CA MET A 88 -2.13 8.97 12.58
C MET A 88 -2.65 8.12 13.74
N VAL A 89 -2.35 6.83 13.76
CA VAL A 89 -2.68 5.92 14.88
C VAL A 89 -2.02 6.38 16.18
N LYS A 90 -0.76 6.83 16.12
CA LYS A 90 -0.04 7.40 17.28
C LYS A 90 -0.58 8.76 17.73
N ALA A 91 -1.17 9.55 16.84
CA ALA A 91 -1.74 10.87 17.15
C ALA A 91 -3.18 10.80 17.66
N ALA A 92 -3.94 9.76 17.30
CA ALA A 92 -5.32 9.52 17.75
C ALA A 92 -5.55 9.51 19.29
N PRO A 93 -4.61 9.07 20.16
CA PRO A 93 -4.80 9.11 21.62
C PRO A 93 -4.98 10.52 22.20
N ASN A 94 -4.55 11.57 21.49
CA ASN A 94 -4.56 12.96 21.97
C ASN A 94 -5.80 13.77 21.54
N LEU A 95 -6.74 13.16 20.80
CA LEU A 95 -7.97 13.82 20.34
C LEU A 95 -9.19 13.57 21.25
N GLY A 96 -9.00 12.84 22.36
CA GLY A 96 -10.05 12.44 23.29
C GLY A 96 -9.85 12.86 24.75
N MET A 97 -8.95 13.80 25.03
CA MET A 97 -8.74 14.39 26.36
C MET A 97 -9.03 15.89 26.35
#